data_AF-A3YA02-F1
#
_entry.id   AF-A3YA02-F1
#
_cell.length_a   1.000
_cell.length_b   1.000
_cell.length_c   1.000
_cell.angle_alpha   90.00
_cell.angle_beta   90.00
_cell.angle_gamma   90.00
#
_symmetry.space_group_name_H-M   'P 1'
#
loop_
_entity.id
_entity.type
_entity.pdbx_description
1 polymer ?
#
loop_
_entity_poly.entity_id
_entity_poly.type
_entity_poly.pdbx_seq_one_letter_code
_entity_poly.pdbx_strand_id
1 'polypeptide(L)'
;MIKYISPKKLLDIKRLDIALKILYIDEYLNETGSEYLNLYKKHIELRTSNLEDDKECANDFIDSFNLLIQSINENGFDDEFPIHISSVNHINLSGAHRLACALYFNLKVIPVIYDSKPGLTWCSNWFSSNNFSDALIKELELKTLKSMGTSSFIIWNSLFKYGSEIEKNISLECEVIKSFDIKISSKEKLMECVSGIYSYELGPKVSEIIISKAFQLSKYKETTFKLIVTRNYEKSHIIKVKEKVRKLYSPVVNDNLFLSVHSSDDVEHSNYLLDYLLNFNRYKMPLKNTTYPSIELIEWLSELYKYCENKKINRNDICIVGSSSMDILGIRKSTDIDFILLSTIREKMFDNKVNVLSDNIDLASKGYLRLANTNITDDLIIKKSKYHYFFRGFKFIDIDYVLQRKKNQCRDKDIQDVRLIDRWKENNKTLKSNYIYFLYEMKFKIWYYFVAKPRIYKGRIKFLLRKILPENVIQILKRIYT
;
A
#
# COMPACT_ATOMS: atom_id res chain seq x y z
N MET A 1 9.66 27.23 -29.41
CA MET A 1 10.10 28.00 -28.23
C MET A 1 10.31 27.03 -27.08
N ILE A 2 11.50 27.01 -26.49
CA ILE A 2 11.82 26.18 -25.33
C ILE A 2 11.19 26.81 -24.08
N LYS A 3 10.61 25.98 -23.22
CA LYS A 3 10.10 26.36 -21.89
C LYS A 3 10.76 25.50 -20.83
N TYR A 4 10.96 26.05 -19.64
CA TYR A 4 11.49 25.29 -18.49
C TYR A 4 10.36 24.90 -17.56
N ILE A 5 10.16 23.59 -17.37
CA ILE A 5 9.04 23.05 -16.60
C ILE A 5 9.56 22.03 -15.58
N SER A 6 8.98 22.01 -14.39
CA SER A 6 9.23 20.96 -13.41
C SER A 6 8.86 19.58 -13.96
N PRO A 7 9.76 18.57 -13.96
CA PRO A 7 9.50 17.21 -14.43
C PRO A 7 8.21 16.61 -13.86
N LYS A 8 7.92 16.86 -12.59
CA LYS A 8 6.71 16.37 -11.88
C LYS A 8 5.40 16.79 -12.55
N LYS A 9 5.36 17.96 -13.21
CA LYS A 9 4.18 18.47 -13.93
C LYS A 9 3.93 17.72 -15.24
N LEU A 10 4.95 17.08 -15.81
CA LEU A 10 4.87 16.35 -17.08
C LEU A 10 4.53 14.87 -16.89
N LEU A 11 4.60 14.37 -15.66
CA LEU A 11 4.23 13.00 -15.35
C LEU A 11 2.71 12.84 -15.33
N ASP A 12 2.21 11.74 -15.90
CA ASP A 12 0.79 11.42 -16.05
C ASP A 12 0.56 9.91 -15.88
N ILE A 13 -0.59 9.52 -15.32
CA ILE A 13 -0.98 8.10 -15.11
C ILE A 13 -1.14 7.32 -16.43
N LYS A 14 -1.27 8.04 -17.56
CA LYS A 14 -1.28 7.47 -18.90
C LYS A 14 0.11 7.07 -19.40
N ARG A 15 1.17 7.26 -18.60
CA ARG A 15 2.58 7.01 -18.94
C ARG A 15 3.30 6.19 -17.88
N LEU A 16 2.74 5.03 -17.54
CA LEU A 16 3.32 4.12 -16.54
C LEU A 16 4.72 3.61 -16.94
N ASP A 17 5.04 3.65 -18.23
CA ASP A 17 6.38 3.33 -18.75
C ASP A 17 7.49 4.24 -18.20
N ILE A 18 7.16 5.46 -17.77
CA ILE A 18 8.11 6.37 -17.12
C ILE A 18 8.41 5.85 -15.71
N ALA A 19 7.40 5.43 -14.94
CA ALA A 19 7.61 4.83 -13.63
C ALA A 19 8.44 3.54 -13.72
N LEU A 20 8.21 2.72 -14.74
CA LEU A 20 9.03 1.52 -14.98
C LEU A 20 10.50 1.88 -15.22
N LYS A 21 10.77 2.94 -16.00
CA LYS A 21 12.12 3.46 -16.21
C LYS A 21 12.76 3.97 -14.93
N ILE A 22 12.00 4.70 -14.09
CA ILE A 22 12.49 5.16 -12.78
C ILE A 22 12.88 3.98 -11.87
N LEU A 23 12.09 2.89 -11.87
CA LEU A 23 12.42 1.69 -11.11
C LEU A 23 13.65 0.97 -11.66
N TYR A 24 13.84 0.96 -12.98
CA TYR A 24 15.06 0.44 -13.59
C TYR A 24 16.29 1.29 -13.25
N ILE A 25 16.21 2.63 -13.27
CA ILE A 25 17.31 3.50 -12.83
C ILE A 25 17.73 3.16 -11.40
N ASP A 26 16.75 2.98 -10.51
CA ASP A 26 17.00 2.58 -9.12
C ASP A 26 17.69 1.22 -9.02
N GLU A 27 17.23 0.23 -9.81
CA GLU A 27 17.84 -1.10 -9.83
C GLU A 27 19.28 -1.08 -10.35
N TYR A 28 19.53 -0.30 -11.40
CA TYR A 28 20.85 -0.15 -12.02
C TYR A 28 21.85 0.52 -11.06
N LEU A 29 21.51 1.67 -10.48
CA LEU A 29 22.43 2.42 -9.62
C LEU A 29 22.71 1.75 -8.27
N ASN A 30 21.77 0.94 -7.77
CA ASN A 30 21.91 0.26 -6.48
C ASN A 30 22.28 -1.24 -6.63
N GLU A 31 22.48 -1.72 -7.86
CA GLU A 31 22.82 -3.12 -8.17
C GLU A 31 21.87 -4.16 -7.51
N THR A 32 20.56 -3.85 -7.47
CA THR A 32 19.59 -4.62 -6.67
C THR A 32 18.92 -5.80 -7.39
N GLY A 33 19.49 -6.25 -8.50
CA GLY A 33 19.01 -7.38 -9.30
C GLY A 33 18.80 -7.00 -10.77
N SER A 34 17.87 -7.71 -11.43
CA SER A 34 17.57 -7.56 -12.86
C SER A 34 16.07 -7.62 -13.17
N GLU A 35 15.22 -7.48 -12.15
CA GLU A 35 13.77 -7.59 -12.29
C GLU A 35 13.23 -6.46 -13.18
N TYR A 36 13.57 -5.22 -12.87
CA TYR A 36 13.12 -4.07 -13.64
C TYR A 36 13.86 -3.91 -14.97
N LEU A 37 15.12 -4.37 -15.06
CA LEU A 37 15.82 -4.52 -16.34
C LEU A 37 15.05 -5.44 -17.29
N ASN A 38 14.60 -6.60 -16.81
CA ASN A 38 13.85 -7.55 -17.64
C ASN A 38 12.47 -7.00 -18.02
N LEU A 39 11.79 -6.31 -17.10
CA LEU A 39 10.51 -5.64 -17.38
C LEU A 39 10.67 -4.49 -18.38
N TYR A 40 11.77 -3.73 -18.28
CA TYR A 40 12.14 -2.68 -19.22
C TYR A 40 12.41 -3.24 -20.62
N LYS A 41 13.22 -4.31 -20.72
CA LYS A 41 13.46 -5.06 -21.98
C LYS A 41 12.15 -5.49 -22.63
N LYS A 42 11.28 -6.15 -21.87
CA LYS A 42 9.95 -6.58 -22.34
C LYS A 42 9.12 -5.40 -22.86
N HIS A 43 9.12 -4.27 -22.14
CA HIS A 43 8.41 -3.06 -22.58
C HIS A 43 8.98 -2.50 -23.90
N ILE A 44 10.31 -2.41 -24.04
CA ILE A 44 10.96 -1.93 -25.26
C ILE A 44 10.66 -2.85 -26.45
N GLU A 45 10.78 -4.17 -26.27
CA GLU A 45 10.46 -5.17 -27.28
C GLU A 45 9.01 -5.01 -27.78
N LEU A 46 8.04 -4.90 -26.88
CA LEU A 46 6.63 -4.73 -27.25
C LEU A 46 6.32 -3.38 -27.93
N ARG A 47 7.11 -2.34 -27.64
CA ARG A 47 6.91 -1.00 -28.20
C ARG A 47 7.55 -0.86 -29.58
N THR A 48 8.74 -1.41 -29.76
CA THR A 48 9.65 -1.09 -30.88
C THR A 48 10.05 -2.31 -31.69
N SER A 49 9.69 -3.52 -31.26
CA SER A 49 10.28 -4.77 -31.76
C SER A 49 11.81 -4.81 -31.62
N ASN A 50 12.35 -4.07 -30.64
CA ASN A 50 13.78 -3.81 -30.43
C ASN A 50 14.47 -3.04 -31.58
N LEU A 51 13.72 -2.26 -32.37
CA LEU A 51 14.23 -1.46 -33.48
C LEU A 51 13.79 0.01 -33.31
N GLU A 52 14.73 0.93 -33.10
CA GLU A 52 14.45 2.39 -33.06
C GLU A 52 15.75 3.17 -33.36
N ASP A 53 15.73 4.00 -34.41
CA ASP A 53 16.90 4.72 -34.94
C ASP A 53 18.07 3.76 -35.26
N ASP A 54 19.25 4.00 -34.66
CA ASP A 54 20.46 3.17 -34.82
C ASP A 54 20.51 1.96 -33.86
N LYS A 55 19.41 1.64 -33.16
CA LYS A 55 19.36 0.51 -32.21
C LYS A 55 18.76 -0.71 -32.89
N GLU A 56 19.54 -1.78 -32.97
CA GLU A 56 19.18 -3.01 -33.66
C GLU A 56 18.82 -4.15 -32.69
N CYS A 57 19.20 -4.03 -31.41
CA CYS A 57 18.89 -5.01 -30.38
C CYS A 57 18.57 -4.39 -29.02
N ALA A 58 17.99 -5.20 -28.12
CA ALA A 58 17.64 -4.75 -26.77
C ALA A 58 18.83 -4.22 -25.95
N ASN A 59 20.06 -4.69 -26.22
CA ASN A 59 21.26 -4.22 -25.52
C ASN A 59 21.61 -2.78 -25.90
N ASP A 60 21.40 -2.37 -27.15
CA ASP A 60 21.66 -0.98 -27.58
C ASP A 60 20.78 0.02 -26.81
N PHE A 61 19.54 -0.37 -26.51
CA PHE A 61 18.63 0.43 -25.68
C PHE A 61 19.06 0.50 -24.22
N ILE A 62 19.74 -0.53 -23.72
CA ILE A 62 20.22 -0.60 -22.33
C ILE A 62 21.47 0.25 -22.19
N ASP A 63 22.44 0.05 -23.07
CA ASP A 63 23.72 0.77 -23.03
C ASP A 63 23.47 2.27 -23.23
N SER A 64 22.63 2.64 -24.20
CA SER A 64 22.21 4.03 -24.41
C SER A 64 21.50 4.61 -23.17
N PHE A 65 20.64 3.83 -22.50
CA PHE A 65 19.97 4.33 -21.30
C PHE A 65 20.94 4.45 -20.12
N ASN A 66 21.83 3.49 -19.91
CA ASN A 66 22.85 3.52 -18.87
C ASN A 66 23.78 4.74 -19.03
N LEU A 67 24.23 5.02 -20.26
CA LEU A 67 25.02 6.21 -20.57
C LEU A 67 24.24 7.50 -20.27
N LEU A 68 22.95 7.54 -20.62
CA LEU A 68 22.09 8.69 -20.30
C LEU A 68 21.91 8.88 -18.78
N ILE A 69 21.75 7.79 -18.03
CA ILE A 69 21.64 7.82 -16.58
C ILE A 69 22.89 8.44 -15.97
N GLN A 70 24.08 7.97 -16.38
CA GLN A 70 25.34 8.51 -15.87
C GLN A 70 25.54 9.97 -16.28
N SER A 71 25.28 10.30 -17.55
CA SER A 71 25.40 11.67 -18.05
C SER A 71 24.53 12.65 -17.26
N ILE A 72 23.25 12.32 -17.01
CA ILE A 72 22.35 13.21 -16.25
C ILE A 72 22.73 13.24 -14.76
N ASN A 73 23.22 12.15 -14.19
CA ASN A 73 23.70 12.11 -12.80
C ASN A 73 24.90 13.05 -12.59
N GLU A 74 25.84 13.04 -13.53
CA GLU A 74 27.08 13.80 -13.45
C GLU A 74 26.92 15.27 -13.88
N ASN A 75 26.18 15.52 -14.96
CA ASN A 75 26.15 16.82 -15.64
C ASN A 75 24.80 17.54 -15.56
N GLY A 76 23.74 16.88 -15.09
CA GLY A 76 22.39 17.43 -15.13
C GLY A 76 21.70 17.27 -16.49
N PHE A 77 20.64 18.05 -16.74
CA PHE A 77 19.89 17.94 -17.99
C PHE A 77 20.54 18.77 -19.10
N ASP A 78 20.70 18.17 -20.28
CA ASP A 78 21.23 18.88 -21.45
C ASP A 78 20.13 19.68 -22.18
N ASP A 79 20.32 21.00 -22.22
CA ASP A 79 19.38 21.96 -22.81
C ASP A 79 19.25 21.85 -24.34
N GLU A 80 20.22 21.23 -25.01
CA GLU A 80 20.16 20.98 -26.45
C GLU A 80 19.18 19.86 -26.83
N PHE A 81 18.76 19.03 -25.86
CA PHE A 81 17.87 17.87 -26.08
C PHE A 81 16.53 17.98 -25.32
N PRO A 82 15.71 19.01 -25.61
CA PRO A 82 14.44 19.23 -24.92
C PRO A 82 13.48 18.04 -25.03
N ILE A 83 12.55 17.95 -24.08
CA ILE A 83 11.47 16.97 -24.14
C ILE A 83 10.32 17.54 -24.96
N HIS A 84 9.88 16.78 -25.96
CA HIS A 84 8.72 17.17 -26.76
C HIS A 84 7.41 16.75 -26.08
N ILE A 85 6.49 17.69 -25.92
CA ILE A 85 5.21 17.52 -25.25
C ILE A 85 4.09 17.85 -26.25
N SER A 86 3.06 17.02 -26.28
CA SER A 86 1.88 17.29 -27.10
C SER A 86 1.16 18.55 -26.61
N SER A 87 0.90 19.51 -27.48
CA SER A 87 -0.03 20.62 -27.20
C SER A 87 -1.50 20.18 -27.22
N VAL A 88 -1.82 19.03 -27.80
CA VAL A 88 -3.19 18.48 -27.92
C VAL A 88 -3.66 17.84 -26.62
N ASN A 89 -2.90 16.87 -26.09
CA ASN A 89 -3.28 16.10 -24.90
C ASN A 89 -2.29 16.20 -23.73
N HIS A 90 -1.29 17.07 -23.82
CA HIS A 90 -0.25 17.30 -22.80
C HIS A 90 0.59 16.07 -22.40
N ILE A 91 0.54 15.00 -23.18
CA ILE A 91 1.37 13.81 -22.98
C ILE A 91 2.70 13.97 -23.71
N ASN A 92 3.78 13.46 -23.12
CA ASN A 92 5.09 13.47 -23.74
C ASN A 92 5.14 12.64 -25.04
N LEU A 93 5.69 13.27 -26.08
CA LEU A 93 5.88 12.68 -27.42
C LEU A 93 7.19 11.91 -27.49
N SER A 94 8.27 12.48 -26.93
CA SER A 94 9.60 11.88 -26.87
C SER A 94 10.24 12.11 -25.50
N GLY A 95 11.49 11.67 -25.31
CA GLY A 95 12.27 11.97 -24.10
C GLY A 95 11.80 11.27 -22.82
N ALA A 96 11.11 10.12 -22.93
CA ALA A 96 10.62 9.39 -21.76
C ALA A 96 11.74 8.96 -20.79
N HIS A 97 12.89 8.55 -21.33
CA HIS A 97 14.09 8.22 -20.56
C HIS A 97 14.69 9.44 -19.87
N ARG A 98 14.81 10.57 -20.59
CA ARG A 98 15.25 11.85 -20.02
C ARG A 98 14.33 12.34 -18.90
N LEU A 99 13.01 12.21 -19.09
CA LEU A 99 12.02 12.53 -18.06
C LEU A 99 12.17 11.62 -16.83
N ALA A 100 12.37 10.32 -17.03
CA ALA A 100 12.61 9.37 -15.94
C ALA A 100 13.87 9.72 -15.13
N CYS A 101 14.99 10.03 -15.80
CA CYS A 101 16.21 10.50 -15.15
C CYS A 101 15.98 11.80 -14.38
N ALA A 102 15.32 12.80 -15.01
CA ALA A 102 15.03 14.08 -14.37
C ALA A 102 14.17 13.91 -13.10
N LEU A 103 13.21 12.98 -13.12
CA LEU A 103 12.39 12.63 -11.96
C LEU A 103 13.20 11.90 -10.88
N TYR A 104 14.05 10.95 -11.28
CA TYR A 104 14.87 10.16 -10.34
C TYR A 104 15.88 11.05 -9.60
N PHE A 105 16.60 11.91 -10.32
CA PHE A 105 17.57 12.86 -9.75
C PHE A 105 16.93 14.14 -9.20
N ASN A 106 15.58 14.19 -9.13
CA ASN A 106 14.81 15.30 -8.56
C ASN A 106 15.20 16.68 -9.11
N LEU A 107 15.42 16.77 -10.44
CA LEU A 107 15.73 18.02 -11.11
C LEU A 107 14.55 19.00 -10.98
N LYS A 108 14.85 20.27 -10.73
CA LYS A 108 13.84 21.30 -10.47
C LYS A 108 13.07 21.72 -11.72
N VAL A 109 13.79 21.86 -12.84
CA VAL A 109 13.24 22.26 -14.15
C VAL A 109 13.99 21.54 -15.26
N ILE A 110 13.31 21.32 -16.38
CA ILE A 110 13.87 20.77 -17.62
C ILE A 110 13.33 21.51 -18.84
N PRO A 111 14.10 21.57 -19.94
CA PRO A 111 13.70 22.18 -21.21
C PRO A 111 12.63 21.32 -21.92
N VAL A 112 11.56 21.98 -22.38
CA VAL A 112 10.49 21.33 -23.16
C VAL A 112 10.09 22.16 -24.38
N ILE A 113 9.62 21.47 -25.41
CA ILE A 113 9.00 22.06 -26.61
C ILE A 113 7.60 21.47 -26.76
N TYR A 114 6.64 22.28 -27.20
CA TYR A 114 5.28 21.85 -27.47
C TYR A 114 5.06 21.64 -28.97
N ASP A 115 4.57 20.46 -29.34
CA ASP A 115 4.22 20.12 -30.73
C ASP A 115 2.74 19.80 -30.88
N SER A 116 2.18 20.09 -32.05
CA SER A 116 0.77 19.86 -32.38
C SER A 116 0.41 18.41 -32.72
N LYS A 117 1.18 17.44 -32.22
CA LYS A 117 0.93 16.00 -32.40
C LYS A 117 0.41 15.41 -31.09
N PRO A 118 -0.55 14.47 -31.12
CA PRO A 118 -1.02 13.82 -29.90
C PRO A 118 0.04 12.88 -29.33
N GLY A 119 0.26 12.93 -28.01
CA GLY A 119 1.14 11.99 -27.31
C GLY A 119 0.53 10.59 -27.20
N LEU A 120 1.39 9.57 -27.22
CA LEU A 120 1.01 8.17 -27.05
C LEU A 120 0.86 7.80 -25.57
N THR A 121 -0.04 6.85 -25.28
CA THR A 121 -0.34 6.40 -23.92
C THR A 121 0.14 4.97 -23.68
N TRP A 122 0.80 4.76 -22.54
CA TRP A 122 1.18 3.46 -21.98
C TRP A 122 0.59 3.38 -20.57
N CYS A 123 -0.74 3.39 -20.51
CA CYS A 123 -1.51 3.35 -19.27
C CYS A 123 -1.69 1.90 -18.77
N SER A 124 -2.38 1.74 -17.64
CA SER A 124 -2.70 0.44 -17.03
C SER A 124 -3.33 -0.54 -18.01
N ASN A 125 -4.22 -0.07 -18.91
CA ASN A 125 -4.84 -0.91 -19.92
C ASN A 125 -3.81 -1.46 -20.92
N TRP A 126 -2.86 -0.64 -21.37
CA TRP A 126 -1.81 -1.09 -22.28
C TRP A 126 -0.95 -2.18 -21.63
N PHE A 127 -0.54 -1.97 -20.36
CA PHE A 127 0.24 -2.96 -19.62
C PHE A 127 -0.55 -4.26 -19.41
N SER A 128 -1.83 -4.16 -19.05
CA SER A 128 -2.71 -5.33 -18.88
C SER A 128 -2.87 -6.12 -20.18
N SER A 129 -3.16 -5.44 -21.30
CA SER A 129 -3.27 -6.06 -22.63
C SER A 129 -1.98 -6.72 -23.12
N ASN A 130 -0.83 -6.33 -22.57
CA ASN A 130 0.49 -6.89 -22.90
C ASN A 130 1.01 -7.87 -21.83
N ASN A 131 0.12 -8.49 -21.06
CA ASN A 131 0.44 -9.54 -20.10
C ASN A 131 1.45 -9.11 -19.03
N PHE A 132 1.42 -7.84 -18.60
CA PHE A 132 2.08 -7.44 -17.35
C PHE A 132 1.16 -7.74 -16.17
N SER A 133 1.75 -8.16 -15.05
CA SER A 133 0.97 -8.55 -13.86
C SER A 133 0.24 -7.36 -13.23
N ASP A 134 -0.96 -7.60 -12.68
CA ASP A 134 -1.71 -6.59 -11.91
C ASP A 134 -0.92 -6.00 -10.74
N ALA A 135 -0.05 -6.83 -10.12
CA ALA A 135 0.81 -6.38 -9.04
C ALA A 135 1.80 -5.31 -9.52
N LEU A 136 2.46 -5.55 -10.66
CA LEU A 136 3.35 -4.56 -11.26
C LEU A 136 2.58 -3.31 -11.70
N ILE A 137 1.41 -3.45 -12.33
CA ILE A 137 0.62 -2.29 -12.77
C ILE A 137 0.30 -1.39 -11.58
N LYS A 138 -0.15 -1.96 -10.45
CA LYS A 138 -0.41 -1.21 -9.21
C LYS A 138 0.85 -0.55 -8.66
N GLU A 139 1.99 -1.24 -8.72
CA GLU A 139 3.27 -0.68 -8.31
C GLU A 139 3.68 0.52 -9.17
N LEU A 140 3.53 0.44 -10.49
CA LEU A 140 3.81 1.52 -11.43
C LEU A 140 2.86 2.71 -11.21
N GLU A 141 1.58 2.46 -10.98
CA GLU A 141 0.60 3.51 -10.63
C GLU A 141 1.00 4.22 -9.34
N LEU A 142 1.30 3.46 -8.28
CA LEU A 142 1.72 4.01 -7.00
C LEU A 142 3.00 4.83 -7.14
N LYS A 143 4.01 4.30 -7.86
CA LYS A 143 5.26 5.01 -8.15
C LYS A 143 5.02 6.28 -8.95
N THR A 144 4.09 6.26 -9.91
CA THR A 144 3.72 7.43 -10.71
C THR A 144 3.11 8.52 -9.83
N LEU A 145 2.07 8.20 -9.05
CA LEU A 145 1.40 9.15 -8.17
C LEU A 145 2.38 9.78 -7.16
N LYS A 146 3.22 8.96 -6.51
CA LYS A 146 4.22 9.47 -5.56
C LYS A 146 5.25 10.39 -6.23
N SER A 147 5.67 10.07 -7.45
CA SER A 147 6.66 10.87 -8.19
C SER A 147 6.08 12.18 -8.72
N MET A 148 4.76 12.27 -8.94
CA MET A 148 4.07 13.51 -9.31
C MET A 148 4.08 14.53 -8.16
N GLY A 149 4.17 14.07 -6.91
CA GLY A 149 3.87 14.87 -5.73
C GLY A 149 2.40 15.23 -5.72
N THR A 150 1.58 14.48 -4.99
CA THR A 150 0.12 14.60 -5.01
C THR A 150 -0.43 15.12 -3.69
N SER A 151 -1.70 15.53 -3.72
CA SER A 151 -2.52 15.64 -2.52
C SER A 151 -3.60 14.56 -2.54
N SER A 152 -4.11 14.19 -1.36
CA SER A 152 -5.11 13.14 -1.23
C SER A 152 -6.29 13.61 -0.38
N PHE A 153 -7.50 13.25 -0.81
CA PHE A 153 -8.74 13.40 -0.04
C PHE A 153 -9.34 12.04 0.23
N ILE A 154 -9.78 11.81 1.47
CA ILE A 154 -10.51 10.62 1.88
C ILE A 154 -11.94 11.05 2.17
N ILE A 155 -12.87 10.58 1.33
CA ILE A 155 -14.30 10.71 1.54
C ILE A 155 -14.76 9.48 2.30
N TRP A 156 -15.10 9.67 3.57
CA TRP A 156 -15.44 8.57 4.46
C TRP A 156 -16.72 7.86 4.04
N ASN A 157 -16.90 6.65 4.56
CA ASN A 157 -18.03 5.77 4.23
C ASN A 157 -19.40 6.36 4.58
N SER A 158 -19.47 7.33 5.49
CA SER A 158 -20.66 8.15 5.79
C SER A 158 -21.19 8.92 4.58
N LEU A 159 -20.31 9.32 3.66
CA LEU A 159 -20.61 10.09 2.45
C LEU A 159 -20.33 9.30 1.16
N PHE A 160 -20.03 8.01 1.23
CA PHE A 160 -19.63 7.22 0.06
C PHE A 160 -20.67 7.27 -1.08
N LYS A 161 -21.97 7.27 -0.74
CA LYS A 161 -23.05 7.39 -1.75
C LYS A 161 -23.03 8.72 -2.53
N TYR A 162 -22.43 9.77 -1.99
CA TYR A 162 -22.20 11.06 -2.66
C TYR A 162 -20.81 11.16 -3.27
N GLY A 163 -20.00 10.11 -3.22
CA GLY A 163 -18.58 10.16 -3.57
C GLY A 163 -18.29 10.67 -4.98
N SER A 164 -19.13 10.35 -5.97
CA SER A 164 -18.98 10.86 -7.34
C SER A 164 -19.33 12.34 -7.47
N GLU A 165 -20.33 12.81 -6.75
CA GLU A 165 -20.69 14.24 -6.70
C GLU A 165 -19.61 15.05 -5.98
N ILE A 166 -19.11 14.54 -4.86
CA ILE A 166 -18.01 15.16 -4.12
C ILE A 166 -16.74 15.22 -4.97
N GLU A 167 -16.41 14.15 -5.69
CA GLU A 167 -15.27 14.13 -6.63
C GLU A 167 -15.44 15.18 -7.73
N LYS A 168 -16.65 15.32 -8.29
CA LYS A 168 -16.95 16.38 -9.25
C LYS A 168 -16.74 17.77 -8.63
N ASN A 169 -17.19 17.99 -7.40
CA ASN A 169 -17.01 19.28 -6.70
C ASN A 169 -15.52 19.57 -6.42
N ILE A 170 -14.73 18.56 -6.05
CA ILE A 170 -13.28 18.68 -5.90
C ILE A 170 -12.63 18.98 -7.25
N SER A 171 -13.09 18.34 -8.34
CA SER A 171 -12.54 18.52 -9.69
C SER A 171 -12.66 19.94 -10.25
N LEU A 172 -13.60 20.74 -9.71
CA LEU A 172 -13.75 22.16 -10.05
C LEU A 172 -12.63 23.03 -9.47
N GLU A 173 -11.97 22.57 -8.40
CA GLU A 173 -10.97 23.34 -7.64
C GLU A 173 -9.58 22.70 -7.71
N CYS A 174 -9.51 21.40 -8.01
CA CYS A 174 -8.31 20.58 -8.02
C CYS A 174 -8.32 19.63 -9.22
N GLU A 175 -7.22 19.52 -9.95
CA GLU A 175 -7.04 18.51 -11.00
C GLU A 175 -7.01 17.12 -10.35
N VAL A 176 -8.10 16.36 -10.51
CA VAL A 176 -8.19 14.97 -10.06
C VAL A 176 -7.43 14.08 -11.04
N ILE A 177 -6.42 13.39 -10.53
CA ILE A 177 -5.59 12.46 -11.31
C ILE A 177 -6.26 11.09 -11.36
N LYS A 178 -6.68 10.60 -10.19
CA LYS A 178 -7.28 9.27 -10.04
C LYS A 178 -8.06 9.15 -8.73
N SER A 179 -9.10 8.33 -8.73
CA SER A 179 -9.85 7.96 -7.53
C SER A 179 -9.89 6.45 -7.34
N PHE A 180 -10.02 6.02 -6.10
CA PHE A 180 -10.04 4.61 -5.69
C PHE A 180 -11.15 4.39 -4.66
N ASP A 181 -11.97 3.37 -4.88
CA ASP A 181 -12.92 2.89 -3.88
C ASP A 181 -12.23 1.85 -3.00
N ILE A 182 -12.00 2.22 -1.74
CA ILE A 182 -11.30 1.40 -0.76
C ILE A 182 -12.33 0.60 0.05
N LYS A 183 -12.53 -0.65 -0.35
CA LYS A 183 -13.43 -1.58 0.33
C LYS A 183 -12.72 -2.29 1.50
N ILE A 184 -13.25 -2.12 2.71
CA ILE A 184 -12.75 -2.80 3.90
C ILE A 184 -13.64 -3.99 4.24
N SER A 185 -13.05 -5.14 4.58
CA SER A 185 -13.79 -6.40 4.72
C SER A 185 -14.65 -6.50 5.98
N SER A 186 -14.39 -5.68 7.01
CA SER A 186 -15.19 -5.67 8.24
C SER A 186 -15.12 -4.30 8.94
N LYS A 187 -16.01 -4.09 9.91
CA LYS A 187 -16.11 -2.85 10.70
C LYS A 187 -14.90 -2.65 11.62
N GLU A 188 -14.38 -3.72 12.19
CA GLU A 188 -13.18 -3.72 13.03
C GLU A 188 -11.95 -3.33 12.20
N LYS A 189 -11.81 -3.90 10.99
CA LYS A 189 -10.74 -3.50 10.06
C LYS A 189 -10.88 -2.05 9.62
N LEU A 190 -12.10 -1.52 9.52
CA LEU A 190 -12.33 -0.11 9.21
C LEU A 190 -11.84 0.78 10.36
N MET A 191 -12.08 0.38 11.61
CA MET A 191 -11.60 1.13 12.77
C MET A 191 -10.07 1.19 12.83
N GLU A 192 -9.41 0.06 12.58
CA GLU A 192 -7.95 0.01 12.46
C GLU A 192 -7.45 0.80 11.25
N CYS A 193 -8.17 0.75 10.12
CA CYS A 193 -7.85 1.54 8.94
C CYS A 193 -7.86 3.03 9.25
N VAL A 194 -8.92 3.53 9.89
CA VAL A 194 -9.04 4.94 10.31
C VAL A 194 -7.87 5.31 11.22
N SER A 195 -7.57 4.48 12.21
CA SER A 195 -6.48 4.79 13.14
C SER A 195 -5.11 4.80 12.44
N GLY A 196 -4.86 3.88 11.51
CA GLY A 196 -3.65 3.91 10.70
C GLY A 196 -3.54 5.15 9.81
N ILE A 197 -4.64 5.65 9.23
CA ILE A 197 -4.64 6.91 8.47
C ILE A 197 -4.12 8.07 9.33
N TYR A 198 -4.59 8.21 10.58
CA TYR A 198 -4.18 9.30 11.48
C TYR A 198 -2.83 9.08 12.18
N SER A 199 -2.27 7.86 12.13
CA SER A 199 -1.01 7.56 12.82
C SER A 199 0.23 8.22 12.20
N TYR A 200 0.10 8.76 10.99
CA TYR A 200 1.14 9.60 10.40
C TYR A 200 1.38 10.86 11.23
N GLU A 201 0.31 11.57 11.56
CA GLU A 201 0.29 12.86 12.25
C GLU A 201 0.37 12.71 13.77
N LEU A 202 -0.37 11.75 14.33
CA LEU A 202 -0.55 11.59 15.78
C LEU A 202 0.36 10.52 16.39
N GLY A 203 1.11 9.80 15.55
CA GLY A 203 1.85 8.61 15.96
C GLY A 203 0.97 7.37 16.15
N PRO A 204 1.56 6.23 16.55
CA PRO A 204 0.88 4.93 16.58
C PRO A 204 -0.32 4.86 17.52
N LYS A 205 -0.22 5.52 18.69
CA LYS A 205 -1.28 5.66 19.69
C LYS A 205 -2.12 6.91 19.38
N VAL A 206 -3.18 6.70 18.60
CA VAL A 206 -4.13 7.76 18.24
C VAL A 206 -4.99 8.19 19.44
N SER A 207 -5.52 9.42 19.38
CA SER A 207 -6.35 10.01 20.44
C SER A 207 -7.73 9.37 20.55
N GLU A 208 -8.40 9.55 21.70
CA GLU A 208 -9.78 9.10 21.94
C GLU A 208 -10.78 9.67 20.93
N ILE A 209 -10.51 10.87 20.40
CA ILE A 209 -11.34 11.51 19.36
C ILE A 209 -11.28 10.68 18.07
N ILE A 210 -10.10 10.21 17.67
CA ILE A 210 -9.94 9.36 16.49
C ILE A 210 -10.53 7.98 16.72
N ILE A 211 -10.40 7.41 17.92
CA ILE A 211 -11.06 6.14 18.29
C ILE A 211 -12.59 6.30 18.20
N SER A 212 -13.14 7.40 18.72
CA SER A 212 -14.56 7.71 18.65
C SER A 212 -15.03 7.90 17.21
N LYS A 213 -14.24 8.61 16.39
CA LYS A 213 -14.48 8.77 14.95
C LYS A 213 -14.54 7.41 14.24
N ALA A 214 -13.54 6.57 14.45
CA ALA A 214 -13.46 5.22 13.89
C ALA A 214 -14.70 4.40 14.28
N PHE A 215 -15.10 4.45 15.56
CA PHE A 215 -16.30 3.79 16.04
C PHE A 215 -17.57 4.30 15.36
N GLN A 216 -17.76 5.62 15.19
CA GLN A 216 -18.94 6.16 14.48
C GLN A 216 -18.94 5.75 13.00
N LEU A 217 -17.80 5.81 12.32
CA LEU A 217 -17.68 5.35 10.93
C LEU A 217 -18.02 3.86 10.81
N SER A 218 -17.68 3.04 11.82
CA SER A 218 -18.02 1.62 11.85
C SER A 218 -19.52 1.33 11.97
N LYS A 219 -20.34 2.30 12.42
CA LYS A 219 -21.80 2.10 12.56
C LYS A 219 -22.52 2.09 11.22
N TYR A 220 -21.98 2.79 10.21
CA TYR A 220 -22.53 2.76 8.86
C TYR A 220 -22.49 1.34 8.30
N LYS A 221 -23.47 1.01 7.44
CA LYS A 221 -23.58 -0.30 6.80
C LYS A 221 -22.43 -0.52 5.82
N GLU A 222 -22.07 0.52 5.07
CA GLU A 222 -21.01 0.50 4.07
C GLU A 222 -19.65 0.63 4.74
N THR A 223 -18.73 -0.26 4.39
CA THR A 223 -17.32 -0.23 4.85
C THR A 223 -16.37 0.24 3.74
N THR A 224 -16.93 0.86 2.70
CA THR A 224 -16.19 1.39 1.55
C THR A 224 -16.11 2.90 1.68
N PHE A 225 -14.91 3.45 1.48
CA PHE A 225 -14.67 4.89 1.42
C PHE A 225 -13.90 5.21 0.14
N LYS A 226 -13.91 6.46 -0.29
CA LYS A 226 -13.25 6.88 -1.54
C LYS A 226 -11.97 7.64 -1.22
N LEU A 227 -10.87 7.27 -1.88
CA LEU A 227 -9.63 8.01 -1.94
C LEU A 227 -9.57 8.76 -3.27
N ILE A 228 -9.44 10.09 -3.23
CA ILE A 228 -9.30 10.94 -4.40
C ILE A 228 -7.89 11.52 -4.38
N VAL A 229 -7.14 11.31 -5.45
CA VAL A 229 -5.77 11.79 -5.61
C VAL A 229 -5.76 12.92 -6.62
N THR A 230 -5.24 14.08 -6.21
CA THR A 230 -5.17 15.28 -7.03
C THR A 230 -3.73 15.68 -7.27
N ARG A 231 -3.50 16.59 -8.23
CA ARG A 231 -2.24 17.36 -8.25
C ARG A 231 -1.99 17.99 -6.89
N ASN A 232 -0.71 18.22 -6.57
CA ASN A 232 -0.36 18.92 -5.35
C ASN A 232 -0.77 20.38 -5.41
N TYR A 233 -1.37 20.86 -4.33
CA TYR A 233 -1.74 22.25 -4.13
C TYR A 233 -1.19 22.73 -2.77
N GLU A 234 -1.07 24.05 -2.64
CA GLU A 234 -0.75 24.67 -1.35
C GLU A 234 -1.72 24.21 -0.25
N LYS A 235 -1.18 23.99 0.96
CA LYS A 235 -1.96 23.51 2.11
C LYS A 235 -3.22 24.33 2.37
N SER A 236 -3.13 25.65 2.22
CA SER A 236 -4.28 26.56 2.37
C SER A 236 -5.40 26.29 1.37
N HIS A 237 -5.06 25.89 0.14
CA HIS A 237 -6.06 25.55 -0.88
C HIS A 237 -6.75 24.23 -0.55
N ILE A 238 -5.98 23.21 -0.18
CA ILE A 238 -6.51 21.91 0.25
C ILE A 238 -7.46 22.05 1.44
N ILE A 239 -7.11 22.89 2.42
CA ILE A 239 -7.98 23.21 3.57
C ILE A 239 -9.29 23.86 3.10
N LYS A 240 -9.23 24.86 2.22
CA LYS A 240 -10.43 25.53 1.68
C LYS A 240 -11.37 24.55 0.97
N VAL A 241 -10.83 23.67 0.13
CA VAL A 241 -11.63 22.64 -0.57
C VAL A 241 -12.26 21.66 0.43
N LYS A 242 -11.49 21.20 1.42
CA LYS A 242 -11.97 20.33 2.50
C LYS A 242 -13.10 20.98 3.30
N GLU A 243 -12.99 22.25 3.65
CA GLU A 243 -14.03 23.01 4.36
C GLU A 243 -15.29 23.23 3.51
N LYS A 244 -15.14 23.51 2.21
CA LYS A 244 -16.26 23.61 1.27
C LYS A 244 -17.05 22.30 1.22
N VAL A 245 -16.37 21.15 1.13
CA VAL A 245 -17.01 19.83 1.18
C VAL A 245 -17.71 19.60 2.52
N ARG A 246 -17.07 19.92 3.66
CA ARG A 246 -17.68 19.81 4.99
C ARG A 246 -18.99 20.61 5.08
N LYS A 247 -18.94 21.89 4.71
CA LYS A 247 -20.09 22.80 4.74
C LYS A 247 -21.24 22.32 3.86
N LEU A 248 -20.95 21.80 2.67
CA LEU A 248 -21.98 21.31 1.74
C LEU A 248 -22.72 20.08 2.29
N TYR A 249 -22.03 19.22 3.05
CA TYR A 249 -22.58 17.94 3.52
C TYR A 249 -22.87 17.89 5.03
N SER A 250 -22.71 19.00 5.75
CA SER A 250 -23.06 19.11 7.17
C SER A 250 -24.53 18.78 7.50
N PRO A 251 -25.53 19.03 6.63
CA PRO A 251 -26.91 18.61 6.90
C PRO A 251 -27.11 17.09 6.86
N VAL A 252 -26.17 16.37 6.24
CA VAL A 252 -26.27 14.92 5.98
C VAL A 252 -25.41 14.11 6.93
N VAL A 253 -24.28 14.67 7.36
CA VAL A 253 -23.32 14.03 8.25
C VAL A 253 -22.90 15.00 9.33
N ASN A 254 -22.96 14.55 10.59
CA ASN A 254 -22.53 15.34 11.72
C ASN A 254 -21.02 15.67 11.63
N ASP A 255 -20.70 16.95 11.63
CA ASP A 255 -19.32 17.45 11.49
C ASP A 255 -18.50 17.41 12.78
N ASN A 256 -19.09 17.17 13.96
CA ASN A 256 -18.38 17.22 15.26
C ASN A 256 -17.19 16.24 15.37
N LEU A 257 -17.20 15.14 14.60
CA LEU A 257 -16.11 14.16 14.53
C LEU A 257 -15.42 14.14 13.15
N PHE A 258 -15.66 15.16 12.33
CA PHE A 258 -15.16 15.27 10.96
C PHE A 258 -15.41 14.00 10.14
N LEU A 259 -16.64 13.47 10.24
CA LEU A 259 -17.03 12.21 9.61
C LEU A 259 -17.20 12.35 8.09
N SER A 260 -17.06 13.53 7.53
CA SER A 260 -17.24 13.84 6.10
C SER A 260 -15.97 13.54 5.28
N VAL A 261 -14.93 14.37 5.45
CA VAL A 261 -13.70 14.31 4.64
C VAL A 261 -12.43 14.52 5.49
N HIS A 262 -11.38 13.76 5.15
CA HIS A 262 -10.00 13.98 5.56
C HIS A 262 -9.13 14.32 4.33
N SER A 263 -8.06 15.09 4.51
CA SER A 263 -7.10 15.40 3.44
C SER A 263 -5.69 15.23 3.96
N SER A 264 -4.75 14.91 3.08
CA SER A 264 -3.33 15.04 3.38
C SER A 264 -2.96 16.50 3.65
N ASP A 265 -2.00 16.71 4.53
CA ASP A 265 -1.50 18.04 4.90
C ASP A 265 -0.34 18.52 4.03
N ASP A 266 0.42 17.56 3.47
CA ASP A 266 1.56 17.77 2.57
C ASP A 266 1.76 16.53 1.67
N VAL A 267 2.79 16.59 0.82
CA VAL A 267 3.13 15.51 -0.13
C VAL A 267 3.59 14.24 0.59
N GLU A 268 4.27 14.34 1.72
CA GLU A 268 4.74 13.18 2.48
C GLU A 268 3.57 12.45 3.13
N HIS A 269 2.61 13.19 3.70
CA HIS A 269 1.35 12.64 4.18
C HIS A 269 0.56 11.99 3.04
N SER A 270 0.47 12.61 1.85
CA SER A 270 -0.17 11.98 0.70
C SER A 270 0.52 10.66 0.30
N ASN A 271 1.85 10.64 0.24
CA ASN A 271 2.62 9.43 -0.03
C ASN A 271 2.38 8.33 1.01
N TYR A 272 2.30 8.71 2.29
CA TYR A 272 1.93 7.79 3.37
C TYR A 272 0.55 7.18 3.14
N LEU A 273 -0.46 7.99 2.81
CA LEU A 273 -1.81 7.50 2.55
C LEU A 273 -1.86 6.55 1.34
N LEU A 274 -1.12 6.86 0.28
CA LEU A 274 -1.01 6.00 -0.90
C LEU A 274 -0.37 4.66 -0.55
N ASP A 275 0.75 4.67 0.17
CA ASP A 275 1.42 3.44 0.62
C ASP A 275 0.53 2.63 1.58
N TYR A 276 -0.13 3.29 2.53
CA TYR A 276 -0.98 2.63 3.51
C TYR A 276 -2.25 2.02 2.88
N LEU A 277 -2.86 2.71 1.90
CA LEU A 277 -4.15 2.32 1.36
C LEU A 277 -4.05 1.42 0.12
N LEU A 278 -3.04 1.63 -0.74
CA LEU A 278 -2.96 1.01 -2.07
C LEU A 278 -1.89 -0.08 -2.20
N ASN A 279 -0.97 -0.22 -1.24
CA ASN A 279 0.09 -1.22 -1.34
C ASN A 279 -0.48 -2.66 -1.35
N PHE A 280 0.01 -3.47 -2.30
CA PHE A 280 -0.46 -4.81 -2.63
C PHE A 280 -0.43 -5.79 -1.44
N ASN A 281 0.56 -5.65 -0.55
CA ASN A 281 0.69 -6.53 0.61
C ASN A 281 -0.38 -6.31 1.69
N ARG A 282 -1.12 -5.19 1.64
CA ARG A 282 -2.21 -4.92 2.58
C ARG A 282 -3.30 -6.00 2.56
N TYR A 283 -3.58 -6.60 1.39
CA TYR A 283 -4.58 -7.67 1.27
C TYR A 283 -4.16 -8.97 1.96
N LYS A 284 -2.87 -9.11 2.28
CA LYS A 284 -2.32 -10.21 3.09
C LYS A 284 -2.34 -9.95 4.59
N MET A 285 -3.05 -8.92 5.08
CA MET A 285 -3.35 -8.78 6.51
C MET A 285 -4.69 -9.44 6.88
N PRO A 286 -4.70 -10.74 7.26
CA PRO A 286 -5.75 -11.31 8.08
C PRO A 286 -5.76 -10.64 9.45
N LEU A 287 -6.52 -9.57 9.60
CA LEU A 287 -7.19 -9.39 10.90
C LEU A 287 -8.28 -10.47 10.92
N LYS A 288 -8.04 -11.58 11.63
CA LYS A 288 -9.07 -12.60 11.93
C LYS A 288 -9.24 -12.69 13.44
N ASN A 289 -10.48 -12.45 13.89
CA ASN A 289 -11.09 -12.67 15.21
C ASN A 289 -10.43 -12.14 16.49
N THR A 290 -9.15 -11.78 16.54
CA THR A 290 -8.59 -11.04 17.67
C THR A 290 -8.76 -9.55 17.41
N THR A 291 -9.74 -8.98 18.11
CA THR A 291 -9.97 -7.55 18.25
C THR A 291 -8.70 -6.86 18.74
N TYR A 292 -8.12 -6.03 17.87
CA TYR A 292 -7.03 -5.09 18.13
C TYR A 292 -5.62 -5.68 18.28
N PRO A 293 -4.58 -4.94 17.82
CA PRO A 293 -3.19 -5.19 18.23
C PRO A 293 -3.10 -5.19 19.76
N SER A 294 -2.11 -5.87 20.32
CA SER A 294 -1.84 -5.80 21.77
C SER A 294 -1.61 -4.34 22.18
N ILE A 295 -2.13 -3.96 23.36
CA ILE A 295 -1.98 -2.59 23.89
C ILE A 295 -0.47 -2.31 24.08
N GLU A 296 0.24 -3.33 24.55
CA GLU A 296 1.68 -3.36 24.74
C GLU A 296 2.42 -3.01 23.44
N LEU A 297 2.08 -3.65 22.32
CA LEU A 297 2.70 -3.33 21.02
C LEU A 297 2.44 -1.87 20.59
N ILE A 298 1.25 -1.33 20.83
CA ILE A 298 0.96 0.08 20.50
C ILE A 298 1.80 1.04 21.36
N GLU A 299 2.07 0.67 22.61
CA GLU A 299 2.94 1.44 23.50
C GLU A 299 4.40 1.38 23.04
N TRP A 300 4.91 0.20 22.69
CA TRP A 300 6.25 0.03 22.14
C TRP A 300 6.43 0.74 20.81
N LEU A 301 5.42 0.74 19.94
CA LEU A 301 5.46 1.53 18.70
C LEU A 301 5.52 3.03 18.98
N SER A 302 4.82 3.49 20.01
CA SER A 302 4.86 4.90 20.42
C SER A 302 6.21 5.27 21.03
N GLU A 303 6.84 4.35 21.73
CA GLU A 303 8.22 4.47 22.21
C GLU A 303 9.21 4.54 21.04
N LEU A 304 9.10 3.65 20.05
CA LEU A 304 9.93 3.66 18.84
C LEU A 304 9.73 4.94 18.04
N TYR A 305 8.49 5.42 17.95
CA TYR A 305 8.17 6.69 17.30
C TYR A 305 8.93 7.85 17.95
N LYS A 306 8.86 7.98 19.28
CA LYS A 306 9.61 9.01 20.03
C LYS A 306 11.12 8.84 19.87
N TYR A 307 11.62 7.61 19.87
CA TYR A 307 13.03 7.33 19.64
C TYR A 307 13.49 7.84 18.26
N CYS A 308 12.72 7.55 17.20
CA CYS A 308 13.01 8.00 15.84
C CYS A 308 13.03 9.54 15.75
N GLU A 309 12.04 10.22 16.33
CA GLU A 309 11.99 11.69 16.36
C GLU A 309 13.22 12.28 17.07
N ASN A 310 13.54 11.77 18.26
CA ASN A 310 14.68 12.23 19.06
C ASN A 310 16.02 12.03 18.34
N LYS A 311 16.17 10.92 17.61
CA LYS A 311 17.38 10.59 16.85
C LYS A 311 17.39 11.14 15.43
N LYS A 312 16.32 11.83 15.00
CA LYS A 312 16.13 12.30 13.62
C LYS A 312 16.26 11.18 12.58
N ILE A 313 15.79 9.98 12.93
CA ILE A 313 15.72 8.84 12.02
C ILE A 313 14.36 8.90 11.33
N ASN A 314 14.36 8.95 10.01
CA ASN A 314 13.11 8.90 9.26
C ASN A 314 12.50 7.50 9.38
N ARG A 315 11.22 7.43 9.79
CA ARG A 315 10.47 6.16 9.93
C ARG A 315 10.34 5.38 8.62
N ASN A 316 10.47 6.05 7.47
CA ASN A 316 10.50 5.39 6.18
C ASN A 316 11.80 4.61 5.93
N ASP A 317 12.85 4.87 6.71
CA ASP A 317 14.15 4.21 6.56
C ASP A 317 14.32 3.02 7.52
N ILE A 318 13.25 2.63 8.22
CA ILE A 318 13.22 1.47 9.09
C ILE A 318 12.17 0.45 8.65
N CYS A 319 12.34 -0.80 9.06
CA CYS A 319 11.31 -1.83 8.98
C CYS A 319 11.34 -2.68 10.25
N ILE A 320 10.18 -2.86 10.87
CA ILE A 320 10.01 -3.73 12.04
C ILE A 320 10.01 -5.18 11.56
N VAL A 321 10.70 -6.03 12.31
CA VAL A 321 10.97 -7.43 12.01
C VAL A 321 10.67 -8.32 13.22
N GLY A 322 10.98 -9.61 13.12
CA GLY A 322 10.82 -10.54 14.24
C GLY A 322 9.36 -10.85 14.60
N SER A 323 9.09 -11.01 15.89
CA SER A 323 7.78 -11.44 16.39
C SER A 323 6.70 -10.37 16.31
N SER A 324 7.02 -9.09 16.23
CA SER A 324 6.01 -8.02 16.18
C SER A 324 5.15 -8.14 14.90
N SER A 325 5.72 -8.64 13.80
CA SER A 325 4.96 -9.01 12.59
C SER A 325 3.97 -10.16 12.82
N MET A 326 4.23 -11.06 13.78
CA MET A 326 3.30 -12.13 14.15
C MET A 326 2.16 -11.61 15.04
N ASP A 327 2.46 -10.64 15.91
CA ASP A 327 1.51 -10.02 16.85
C ASP A 327 0.40 -9.29 16.11
N ILE A 328 0.76 -8.45 15.13
CA ILE A 328 -0.21 -7.72 14.30
C ILE A 328 -1.15 -8.67 13.53
N LEU A 329 -0.67 -9.85 13.16
CA LEU A 329 -1.44 -10.86 12.44
C LEU A 329 -2.25 -11.77 13.38
N GLY A 330 -2.20 -11.52 14.69
CA GLY A 330 -2.88 -12.29 15.72
C GLY A 330 -2.35 -13.72 15.87
N ILE A 331 -1.10 -13.97 15.46
CA ILE A 331 -0.49 -15.32 15.49
C ILE A 331 0.06 -15.63 16.89
N ARG A 332 0.81 -14.69 17.47
CA ARG A 332 1.29 -14.73 18.87
C ARG A 332 1.63 -13.33 19.34
N LYS A 333 1.50 -13.06 20.65
CA LYS A 333 2.00 -11.82 21.25
C LYS A 333 3.52 -11.72 21.12
N SER A 334 4.01 -10.54 20.77
CA SER A 334 5.43 -10.19 20.81
C SER A 334 5.88 -9.82 22.22
N THR A 335 7.19 -9.85 22.46
CA THR A 335 7.82 -9.50 23.75
C THR A 335 8.52 -8.14 23.69
N ASP A 336 8.79 -7.67 22.48
CA ASP A 336 9.70 -6.61 22.11
C ASP A 336 9.44 -6.20 20.65
N ILE A 337 10.05 -5.09 20.24
CA ILE A 337 10.16 -4.64 18.85
C ILE A 337 11.60 -4.79 18.40
N ASP A 338 11.82 -5.68 17.44
CA ASP A 338 13.03 -5.69 16.62
C ASP A 338 12.81 -4.83 15.38
N PHE A 339 13.76 -3.97 14.99
CA PHE A 339 13.73 -3.33 13.68
C PHE A 339 15.07 -3.37 12.96
N ILE A 340 15.03 -3.20 11.64
CA ILE A 340 16.18 -2.96 10.77
C ILE A 340 16.15 -1.52 10.27
N LEU A 341 17.31 -1.03 9.85
CA LEU A 341 17.56 0.35 9.42
C LEU A 341 18.38 0.33 8.13
N LEU A 342 18.15 1.31 7.25
CA LEU A 342 18.95 1.47 6.02
C LEU A 342 20.44 1.47 6.34
N SER A 343 21.21 0.75 5.52
CA SER A 343 22.66 0.60 5.65
C SER A 343 23.38 1.94 5.82
N THR A 344 23.02 2.93 5.01
CA THR A 344 23.61 4.28 5.01
C THR A 344 23.39 5.06 6.30
N ILE A 345 22.31 4.79 7.04
CA ILE A 345 22.04 5.40 8.35
C ILE A 345 22.69 4.57 9.43
N ARG A 346 22.58 3.24 9.34
CA ARG A 346 23.18 2.31 10.28
C ARG A 346 24.68 2.56 10.41
N GLU A 347 25.41 2.59 9.31
CA GLU A 347 26.86 2.75 9.29
C GLU A 347 27.34 4.09 9.89
N LYS A 348 26.46 5.10 9.91
CA LYS A 348 26.76 6.39 10.54
C LYS A 348 26.50 6.42 12.03
N MET A 349 25.60 5.57 12.55
CA MET A 349 25.03 5.73 13.89
C MET A 349 25.20 4.51 14.81
N PHE A 350 25.39 3.32 14.26
CA PHE A 350 25.36 2.05 15.00
C PHE A 350 26.39 1.06 14.44
N ASP A 351 26.75 0.07 15.25
CA ASP A 351 27.56 -1.05 14.79
C ASP A 351 26.71 -2.12 14.05
N ASN A 352 27.36 -3.18 13.57
CA ASN A 352 26.68 -4.27 12.85
C ASN A 352 26.02 -5.31 13.77
N LYS A 353 26.11 -5.16 15.09
CA LYS A 353 25.57 -6.09 16.09
C LYS A 353 24.15 -5.71 16.49
N VAL A 354 23.54 -6.51 17.37
CA VAL A 354 22.28 -6.12 18.00
C VAL A 354 22.57 -4.94 18.93
N ASN A 355 21.76 -3.88 18.84
CA ASN A 355 21.86 -2.73 19.73
C ASN A 355 20.56 -2.65 20.53
N VAL A 356 20.65 -2.89 21.84
CA VAL A 356 19.52 -2.72 22.77
C VAL A 356 19.32 -1.24 23.01
N LEU A 357 18.16 -0.72 22.65
CA LEU A 357 17.87 0.72 22.73
C LEU A 357 17.03 1.05 23.97
N SER A 358 16.21 0.10 24.40
CA SER A 358 15.42 0.14 25.63
C SER A 358 14.98 -1.28 26.04
N ASP A 359 14.20 -1.41 27.10
CA ASP A 359 13.62 -2.69 27.54
C ASP A 359 12.68 -3.33 26.50
N ASN A 360 12.17 -2.54 25.55
CA ASN A 360 11.13 -2.96 24.61
C ASN A 360 11.57 -2.89 23.14
N ILE A 361 12.73 -2.28 22.84
CA ILE A 361 13.13 -1.95 21.47
C ILE A 361 14.59 -2.31 21.24
N ASP A 362 14.79 -3.14 20.21
CA ASP A 362 16.10 -3.56 19.72
C ASP A 362 16.29 -3.21 18.24
N LEU A 363 17.48 -2.70 17.92
CA LEU A 363 17.95 -2.67 16.54
C LEU A 363 18.61 -4.03 16.24
N ALA A 364 18.00 -4.79 15.34
CA ALA A 364 18.51 -6.09 14.93
C ALA A 364 19.90 -5.97 14.30
N SER A 365 20.70 -7.04 14.35
CA SER A 365 22.00 -7.10 13.68
C SER A 365 21.89 -6.88 12.15
N LYS A 366 22.90 -6.29 11.51
CA LYS A 366 22.96 -6.12 10.05
C LYS A 366 22.74 -7.45 9.32
N GLY A 367 21.96 -7.39 8.24
CA GLY A 367 21.58 -8.54 7.43
C GLY A 367 20.61 -9.42 8.18
N TYR A 368 19.35 -9.00 8.29
CA TYR A 368 18.34 -9.73 9.06
C TYR A 368 18.00 -11.10 8.45
N LEU A 369 17.78 -11.25 7.14
CA LEU A 369 17.30 -12.56 6.64
C LEU A 369 18.34 -13.68 6.78
N ARG A 370 19.65 -13.40 6.61
CA ARG A 370 20.77 -14.37 6.67
C ARG A 370 20.48 -15.72 6.01
N LEU A 371 19.82 -15.72 4.85
CA LEU A 371 19.51 -16.95 4.14
C LEU A 371 20.64 -17.26 3.17
N ALA A 372 21.15 -18.49 3.21
CA ALA A 372 22.07 -18.97 2.18
C ALA A 372 21.38 -18.87 0.81
N ASN A 373 22.10 -18.37 -0.19
CA ASN A 373 21.63 -18.23 -1.58
C ASN A 373 20.51 -17.20 -1.82
N THR A 374 20.35 -16.18 -0.96
CA THR A 374 19.48 -15.03 -1.27
C THR A 374 20.25 -13.72 -1.21
N ASN A 375 20.06 -12.85 -2.20
CA ASN A 375 20.60 -11.49 -2.21
C ASN A 375 19.64 -10.47 -1.59
N ILE A 376 18.79 -10.88 -0.64
CA ILE A 376 17.82 -9.97 -0.01
C ILE A 376 18.51 -9.23 1.14
N THR A 377 18.83 -7.96 0.91
CA THR A 377 19.45 -7.06 1.89
C THR A 377 18.40 -6.36 2.77
N ASP A 378 18.83 -5.78 3.89
CA ASP A 378 17.96 -4.97 4.75
C ASP A 378 17.37 -3.78 3.98
N ASP A 379 18.20 -3.13 3.15
CA ASP A 379 17.79 -2.03 2.27
C ASP A 379 16.70 -2.45 1.29
N LEU A 380 16.80 -3.64 0.70
CA LEU A 380 15.75 -4.20 -0.16
C LEU A 380 14.45 -4.40 0.61
N ILE A 381 14.51 -4.96 1.82
CA ILE A 381 13.33 -5.16 2.67
C ILE A 381 12.66 -3.81 2.98
N ILE A 382 13.43 -2.78 3.28
CA ILE A 382 12.92 -1.45 3.63
C ILE A 382 12.38 -0.70 2.40
N LYS A 383 13.04 -0.78 1.25
CA LYS A 383 12.72 0.00 0.05
C LYS A 383 11.64 -0.63 -0.83
N LYS A 384 11.68 -1.95 -1.06
CA LYS A 384 10.75 -2.62 -1.99
C LYS A 384 9.49 -3.07 -1.25
N SER A 385 8.34 -2.52 -1.65
CA SER A 385 7.02 -2.74 -1.03
C SER A 385 6.62 -4.22 -0.93
N LYS A 386 7.14 -5.08 -1.82
CA LYS A 386 6.89 -6.53 -1.80
C LYS A 386 7.38 -7.25 -0.53
N TYR A 387 8.32 -6.67 0.22
CA TYR A 387 8.88 -7.29 1.43
C TYR A 387 8.20 -6.86 2.72
N HIS A 388 7.34 -5.84 2.69
CA HIS A 388 6.73 -5.30 3.90
C HIS A 388 5.27 -4.87 3.68
N TYR A 389 4.58 -4.61 4.77
CA TYR A 389 3.28 -3.94 4.82
C TYR A 389 3.31 -2.82 5.85
N PHE A 390 2.40 -1.86 5.74
CA PHE A 390 2.33 -0.74 6.67
C PHE A 390 1.32 -0.99 7.78
N PHE A 391 1.70 -0.64 9.00
CA PHE A 391 0.84 -0.64 10.17
C PHE A 391 1.22 0.51 11.10
N ARG A 392 0.24 1.34 11.47
CA ARG A 392 0.38 2.43 12.46
C ARG A 392 1.62 3.32 12.24
N GLY A 393 1.89 3.71 11.00
CA GLY A 393 3.02 4.58 10.66
C GLY A 393 4.37 3.88 10.46
N PHE A 394 4.42 2.55 10.54
CA PHE A 394 5.65 1.77 10.39
C PHE A 394 5.53 0.66 9.35
N LYS A 395 6.66 0.30 8.74
CA LYS A 395 6.79 -0.89 7.89
C LYS A 395 7.00 -2.12 8.77
N PHE A 396 6.32 -3.21 8.45
CA PHE A 396 6.51 -4.52 9.05
C PHE A 396 6.85 -5.52 7.97
N ILE A 397 7.88 -6.32 8.20
CA ILE A 397 8.28 -7.35 7.24
C ILE A 397 7.15 -8.36 7.03
N ASP A 398 6.93 -8.77 5.78
CA ASP A 398 5.95 -9.78 5.41
C ASP A 398 6.28 -11.11 6.12
N ILE A 399 5.23 -11.77 6.63
CA ILE A 399 5.30 -12.99 7.43
C ILE A 399 5.98 -14.14 6.70
N ASP A 400 5.97 -14.14 5.36
CA ASP A 400 6.69 -15.09 4.52
C ASP A 400 8.21 -15.05 4.80
N TYR A 401 8.78 -13.85 4.97
CA TYR A 401 10.22 -13.68 5.25
C TYR A 401 10.56 -13.93 6.72
N VAL A 402 9.64 -13.64 7.66
CA VAL A 402 9.78 -14.08 9.06
C VAL A 402 9.84 -15.61 9.12
N LEU A 403 8.95 -16.29 8.40
CA LEU A 403 8.92 -17.76 8.32
C LEU A 403 10.23 -18.32 7.77
N GLN A 404 10.75 -17.74 6.68
CA GLN A 404 12.02 -18.17 6.08
C GLN A 404 13.19 -18.04 7.08
N ARG A 405 13.34 -16.89 7.75
CA ARG A 405 14.38 -16.69 8.77
C ARG A 405 14.26 -17.71 9.89
N LYS A 406 13.05 -17.94 10.41
CA LYS A 406 12.82 -18.88 11.52
C LYS A 406 13.10 -20.33 11.13
N LYS A 407 12.75 -20.73 9.90
CA LYS A 407 13.11 -22.04 9.33
C LYS A 407 14.61 -22.24 9.16
N ASN A 408 15.37 -21.17 8.97
CA ASN A 408 16.83 -21.23 8.88
C ASN A 408 17.52 -21.20 10.26
N GLN A 409 16.98 -20.44 11.22
CA GLN A 409 17.56 -20.32 12.57
C GLN A 409 17.30 -21.52 13.48
N CYS A 410 16.13 -22.15 13.36
CA CYS A 410 15.77 -23.39 14.07
C CYS A 410 15.96 -23.37 15.61
N ARG A 411 15.87 -22.22 16.29
CA ARG A 411 15.83 -22.20 17.77
C ARG A 411 14.54 -22.85 18.27
N ASP A 412 14.50 -23.32 19.51
CA ASP A 412 13.31 -23.98 20.08
C ASP A 412 12.03 -23.15 19.93
N LYS A 413 12.12 -21.84 20.20
CA LYS A 413 11.00 -20.89 19.98
C LYS A 413 10.64 -20.72 18.50
N ASP A 414 11.62 -20.79 17.59
CA ASP A 414 11.38 -20.64 16.16
C ASP A 414 10.63 -21.85 15.59
N ILE A 415 10.91 -23.06 16.08
CA ILE A 415 10.17 -24.27 15.67
C ILE A 415 8.68 -24.13 15.99
N GLN A 416 8.35 -23.60 17.17
CA GLN A 416 6.96 -23.32 17.57
C GLN A 416 6.34 -22.24 16.68
N ASP A 417 7.04 -21.14 16.47
CA ASP A 417 6.58 -20.02 15.63
C ASP A 417 6.33 -20.44 14.18
N VAL A 418 7.20 -21.28 13.61
CA VAL A 418 7.01 -21.86 12.26
C VAL A 418 5.68 -22.62 12.19
N ARG A 419 5.39 -23.48 13.17
CA ARG A 419 4.12 -24.22 13.23
C ARG A 419 2.90 -23.29 13.34
N LEU A 420 3.01 -22.22 14.12
CA LEU A 420 1.93 -21.24 14.26
C LEU A 420 1.66 -20.48 12.95
N ILE A 421 2.73 -20.05 12.27
CA ILE A 421 2.63 -19.35 10.99
C ILE A 421 2.04 -20.29 9.92
N ASP A 422 2.53 -21.52 9.81
CA ASP A 422 2.05 -22.48 8.82
C ASP A 422 0.55 -22.80 9.06
N ARG A 423 0.13 -23.04 10.31
CA ARG A 423 -1.28 -23.21 10.68
C ARG A 423 -2.13 -21.98 10.36
N TRP A 424 -1.62 -20.78 10.64
CA TRP A 424 -2.30 -19.54 10.30
C TRP A 424 -2.48 -19.40 8.78
N LYS A 425 -1.47 -19.74 7.98
CA LYS A 425 -1.57 -19.73 6.51
C LYS A 425 -2.58 -20.75 6.02
N GLU A 426 -2.58 -21.96 6.56
CA GLU A 426 -3.57 -23.01 6.24
C GLU A 426 -4.99 -22.53 6.55
N ASN A 427 -5.23 -21.98 7.73
CA ASN A 427 -6.53 -21.45 8.16
C ASN A 427 -7.04 -20.28 7.31
N ASN A 428 -6.12 -19.51 6.72
CA ASN A 428 -6.45 -18.40 5.82
C ASN A 428 -6.63 -18.85 4.36
N LYS A 429 -5.92 -19.91 3.91
CA LYS A 429 -6.18 -20.57 2.62
C LYS A 429 -7.53 -21.32 2.64
N THR A 430 -7.83 -22.00 3.75
CA THR A 430 -9.07 -22.75 3.97
C THR A 430 -10.26 -21.89 4.38
N LEU A 431 -10.18 -20.55 4.39
CA LEU A 431 -11.39 -19.73 4.58
C LEU A 431 -12.44 -19.92 3.45
N LYS A 432 -12.06 -20.48 2.29
CA LYS A 432 -13.01 -21.02 1.30
C LYS A 432 -13.60 -22.39 1.69
N SER A 433 -12.93 -23.23 2.48
CA SER A 433 -13.40 -24.57 2.87
C SER A 433 -13.98 -24.67 4.30
N ASN A 434 -13.63 -23.74 5.21
CA ASN A 434 -14.18 -23.66 6.56
C ASN A 434 -15.66 -23.28 6.57
N TYR A 435 -16.17 -22.66 5.50
CA TYR A 435 -17.62 -22.53 5.29
C TYR A 435 -18.28 -23.90 5.06
N ILE A 436 -17.62 -24.79 4.31
CA ILE A 436 -18.09 -26.17 4.09
C ILE A 436 -17.98 -26.99 5.38
N TYR A 437 -16.90 -26.83 6.15
CA TYR A 437 -16.74 -27.52 7.44
C TYR A 437 -17.73 -27.03 8.50
N PHE A 438 -18.00 -25.72 8.55
CA PHE A 438 -19.06 -25.14 9.38
C PHE A 438 -20.46 -25.64 8.96
N LEU A 439 -20.73 -25.74 7.66
CA LEU A 439 -21.97 -26.34 7.15
C LEU A 439 -22.06 -27.85 7.48
N TYR A 440 -20.93 -28.56 7.50
CA TYR A 440 -20.85 -29.97 7.91
C TYR A 440 -21.10 -30.15 9.41
N GLU A 441 -20.48 -29.34 10.25
CA GLU A 441 -20.72 -29.28 11.70
C GLU A 441 -22.17 -28.92 12.02
N MET A 442 -22.75 -27.96 11.29
CA MET A 442 -24.17 -27.61 11.41
C MET A 442 -25.08 -28.75 10.95
N LYS A 443 -24.78 -29.41 9.81
CA LYS A 443 -25.51 -30.61 9.37
C LYS A 443 -25.43 -31.73 10.40
N PHE A 444 -24.27 -31.93 11.03
CA PHE A 444 -24.06 -32.96 12.05
C PHE A 444 -24.80 -32.64 13.36
N LYS A 445 -24.76 -31.39 13.82
CA LYS A 445 -25.51 -30.94 15.01
C LYS A 445 -27.02 -30.97 14.79
N ILE A 446 -27.50 -30.59 13.59
CA ILE A 446 -28.90 -30.75 13.20
C ILE A 446 -29.26 -32.25 13.17
N TRP A 447 -28.52 -33.09 12.46
CA TRP A 447 -28.78 -34.52 12.39
C TRP A 447 -28.81 -35.18 13.78
N TYR A 448 -27.85 -34.87 14.65
CA TYR A 448 -27.80 -35.36 16.04
C TYR A 448 -29.03 -34.94 16.85
N TYR A 449 -29.48 -33.69 16.72
CA TYR A 449 -30.69 -33.22 17.42
C TYR A 449 -32.00 -33.80 16.86
N PHE A 450 -32.07 -34.07 15.55
CA PHE A 450 -33.29 -34.56 14.90
C PHE A 450 -33.44 -36.09 14.90
N VAL A 451 -32.32 -36.83 14.88
CA VAL A 451 -32.31 -38.30 14.78
C VAL A 451 -32.01 -38.97 16.12
N ALA A 452 -31.08 -38.44 16.92
CA ALA A 452 -30.63 -39.10 18.15
C ALA A 452 -31.46 -38.74 19.41
N LYS A 453 -32.18 -37.61 19.44
CA LYS A 453 -33.02 -37.19 20.59
C LYS A 453 -34.38 -36.57 20.19
N PRO A 454 -35.30 -37.32 19.57
CA PRO A 454 -36.53 -36.77 18.98
C PRO A 454 -37.59 -36.28 20.00
N ARG A 455 -37.46 -36.56 21.30
CA ARG A 455 -38.55 -36.35 22.29
C ARG A 455 -38.52 -35.05 23.09
N ILE A 456 -37.46 -34.23 23.06
CA ILE A 456 -37.30 -33.14 24.06
C ILE A 456 -37.48 -31.72 23.48
N TYR A 457 -37.40 -31.49 22.16
CA TYR A 457 -37.23 -30.12 21.66
C TYR A 457 -38.10 -29.66 20.47
N LYS A 458 -39.21 -30.34 20.14
CA LYS A 458 -40.03 -29.97 18.97
C LYS A 458 -40.66 -28.56 19.04
N GLY A 459 -41.00 -28.05 20.22
CA GLY A 459 -41.68 -26.76 20.38
C GLY A 459 -40.76 -25.52 20.36
N ARG A 460 -39.63 -25.56 21.09
CA ARG A 460 -38.75 -24.39 21.27
C ARG A 460 -37.79 -24.15 20.09
N ILE A 461 -37.42 -25.18 19.33
CA ILE A 461 -36.46 -25.06 18.22
C ILE A 461 -37.07 -24.39 16.97
N LYS A 462 -38.36 -24.61 16.70
CA LYS A 462 -39.06 -24.00 15.55
C LYS A 462 -39.12 -22.47 15.64
N PHE A 463 -39.13 -21.94 16.86
CA PHE A 463 -39.10 -20.51 17.17
C PHE A 463 -37.69 -19.91 17.00
N LEU A 464 -36.65 -20.62 17.44
CA LEU A 464 -35.24 -20.20 17.31
C LEU A 464 -34.75 -20.20 15.85
N LEU A 465 -35.10 -21.22 15.06
CA LEU A 465 -34.65 -21.33 13.66
C LEU A 465 -35.23 -20.21 12.77
N ARG A 466 -36.44 -19.72 13.05
CA ARG A 466 -37.04 -18.57 12.34
C ARG A 466 -36.36 -17.23 12.64
N LYS A 467 -35.68 -17.11 13.78
CA LYS A 467 -34.96 -15.89 14.17
C LYS A 467 -33.53 -15.82 13.65
N ILE A 468 -32.94 -16.96 13.29
CA ILE A 468 -31.50 -17.08 13.00
C ILE A 468 -31.23 -17.37 11.52
N LEU A 469 -32.15 -18.06 10.82
CA LEU A 469 -31.94 -18.45 9.43
C LEU A 469 -32.79 -17.60 8.47
N PRO A 470 -32.22 -17.13 7.35
CA PRO A 470 -32.98 -16.43 6.32
C PRO A 470 -34.00 -17.36 5.64
N GLU A 471 -35.13 -16.81 5.20
CA GLU A 471 -36.31 -17.57 4.73
C GLU A 471 -36.01 -18.51 3.55
N ASN A 472 -35.07 -18.14 2.67
CA ASN A 472 -34.62 -18.97 1.57
C ASN A 472 -33.95 -20.28 2.05
N VAL A 473 -33.22 -20.25 3.16
CA VAL A 473 -32.62 -21.45 3.78
C VAL A 473 -33.68 -22.33 4.42
N ILE A 474 -34.72 -21.73 5.01
CA ILE A 474 -35.85 -22.47 5.61
C ILE A 474 -36.66 -23.20 4.52
N GLN A 475 -36.86 -22.60 3.35
CA GLN A 475 -37.54 -23.25 2.21
C GLN A 475 -36.73 -24.41 1.63
N ILE A 476 -35.41 -24.27 1.52
CA ILE A 476 -34.52 -25.34 1.06
C ILE A 476 -34.55 -26.53 2.05
N LEU A 477 -34.51 -26.26 3.35
CA LEU A 477 -34.59 -27.31 4.37
C LEU A 477 -35.95 -28.02 4.38
N LYS A 478 -37.06 -27.32 4.09
CA LYS A 478 -38.37 -27.97 3.95
C LYS A 478 -38.40 -28.95 2.78
N ARG A 479 -37.86 -28.58 1.62
CA ARG A 479 -37.79 -29.45 0.43
C ARG A 479 -36.93 -30.70 0.58
N ILE A 480 -36.02 -30.72 1.55
CA ILE A 480 -35.11 -31.85 1.79
C ILE A 480 -35.71 -32.87 2.78
N TYR A 481 -36.69 -32.46 3.58
CA TYR A 481 -37.24 -33.25 4.70
C TYR A 481 -38.76 -33.49 4.63
N THR A 482 -39.40 -33.05 3.55
CA THR A 482 -40.69 -33.57 3.05
C THR A 482 -40.41 -34.34 1.78
#